data_AF-A0AAE1JHR9-F1
#
_entry.id   AF-A0AAE1JHR9-F1
#
_cell.length_a   1.000
_cell.length_b   1.000
_cell.length_c   1.000
_cell.angle_alpha   90.00
_cell.angle_beta   90.00
_cell.angle_gamma   90.00
#
_symmetry.space_group_name_H-M   'P 1'
#
loop_
_entity.id
_entity.type
_entity.pdbx_description
1 polymer ?
#
loop_
_entity_poly.entity_id
_entity_poly.type
_entity_poly.pdbx_seq_one_letter_code
_entity_poly.pdbx_strand_id
1 'polypeptide(L)'
;MVLSKTSSQTDVSIHSTFASRYVRASLPRFKMPEESIPKEAAFQIINDELMLDGNPRLNLASFVTTWMEPECDKLIMSAINKQ
;
A
#
# COMPACT_ATOMS: atom_id res chain seq x y z
N MET A 1 -20.41 14.42 -33.45
CA MET A 1 -18.97 14.66 -33.26
C MET A 1 -18.55 13.87 -32.03
N VAL A 2 -18.03 12.65 -32.23
CA VAL A 2 -17.63 11.75 -31.14
C VAL A 2 -16.15 11.99 -30.87
N LEU A 3 -15.84 12.51 -29.68
CA LEU A 3 -14.46 12.73 -29.23
C LEU A 3 -13.86 11.38 -28.84
N SER A 4 -13.13 10.76 -29.76
CA SER A 4 -12.28 9.60 -29.48
C SER A 4 -11.21 10.02 -28.48
N LYS A 5 -11.32 9.59 -27.23
CA LYS A 5 -10.23 9.70 -26.26
C LYS A 5 -9.09 8.82 -26.75
N THR A 6 -8.01 9.44 -27.23
CA THR A 6 -6.77 8.73 -27.56
C THR A 6 -6.14 8.23 -26.28
N SER A 7 -6.16 6.91 -26.06
CA SER A 7 -5.38 6.24 -25.03
C SER A 7 -3.89 6.40 -25.35
N SER A 8 -3.27 7.47 -24.85
CA SER A 8 -1.82 7.63 -24.91
C SER A 8 -1.18 6.66 -23.93
N GLN A 9 -0.86 5.48 -24.45
CA GLN A 9 -0.11 4.44 -23.79
C GLN A 9 1.36 4.88 -23.67
N THR A 10 1.71 5.53 -22.56
CA THR A 10 3.10 5.68 -22.08
C THR A 10 3.10 5.78 -20.56
N ASP A 11 2.96 4.66 -19.86
CA ASP A 11 3.18 4.52 -18.41
C ASP A 11 4.68 4.58 -18.09
N VAL A 12 5.32 5.72 -18.38
CA VAL A 12 6.63 6.00 -17.81
C VAL A 12 6.37 6.74 -16.50
N SER A 13 6.51 6.04 -15.37
CA SER A 13 6.46 6.63 -14.03
C SER A 13 7.76 7.41 -13.76
N ILE A 14 7.98 8.51 -14.49
CA ILE A 14 9.18 9.36 -14.35
C ILE A 14 9.18 10.07 -12.98
N HIS A 15 8.00 10.24 -12.38
CA HIS A 15 7.83 10.93 -11.10
C HIS A 15 8.00 9.98 -9.92
N SER A 16 8.88 10.35 -8.98
CA SER A 16 8.92 9.78 -7.63
C SER A 16 7.52 9.78 -7.00
N THR A 17 7.19 8.78 -6.17
CA THR A 17 5.88 8.64 -5.52
C THR A 17 5.46 9.93 -4.81
N PHE A 18 6.37 10.58 -4.08
CA PHE A 18 6.13 11.86 -3.40
C PHE A 18 6.00 13.07 -4.32
N ALA A 19 6.55 13.01 -5.54
CA ALA A 19 6.40 14.06 -6.57
C ALA A 19 5.14 13.86 -7.42
N SER A 20 4.44 12.74 -7.26
CA SER A 20 3.24 12.42 -8.02
C SER A 20 1.99 13.13 -7.46
N ARG A 21 0.95 13.25 -8.29
CA ARG A 21 -0.35 13.81 -7.88
C ARG A 21 -1.07 12.96 -6.83
N TYR A 22 -0.68 11.69 -6.64
CA TYR A 22 -1.37 10.73 -5.80
C TYR A 22 -1.22 11.04 -4.30
N VAL A 23 -0.10 11.64 -3.88
CA VAL A 23 0.16 12.00 -2.47
C VAL A 23 -0.56 13.30 -2.06
N ARG A 24 -1.09 14.07 -3.02
CA ARG A 24 -1.82 15.32 -2.74
C ARG A 24 -3.28 15.09 -2.39
N ALA A 25 -3.86 13.95 -2.79
CA ALA A 25 -5.24 13.61 -2.50
C ALA A 25 -5.32 12.80 -1.22
N SER A 26 -6.31 13.09 -0.37
CA SER A 26 -6.58 12.26 0.80
C SER A 26 -6.97 10.85 0.37
N LEU A 27 -6.56 9.86 1.17
CA LEU A 27 -6.98 8.47 1.00
C LEU A 27 -8.51 8.34 0.99
N PRO A 28 -9.07 7.48 0.12
CA PRO A 28 -10.51 7.25 0.06
C PRO A 28 -10.97 6.46 1.31
N ARG A 29 -11.86 7.05 2.11
CA ARG A 29 -12.38 6.40 3.34
C ARG A 29 -13.77 5.78 3.20
N PHE A 30 -14.58 6.26 2.25
CA PHE A 30 -16.02 5.92 2.18
C PHE A 30 -16.49 5.38 0.82
N LYS A 31 -15.71 5.55 -0.24
CA LYS A 31 -16.05 5.11 -1.60
C LYS A 31 -14.82 4.53 -2.27
N MET A 32 -15.03 3.53 -3.12
CA MET A 32 -13.99 3.00 -3.99
C MET A 32 -13.59 4.06 -5.03
N PRO A 33 -12.28 4.28 -5.29
CA PRO A 33 -11.82 5.14 -6.36
C PRO A 33 -12.31 4.66 -7.73
N GLU A 34 -12.61 5.61 -8.63
CA GLU A 34 -12.95 5.30 -10.03
C GLU A 34 -11.71 4.99 -10.87
N GLU A 35 -10.55 5.57 -10.52
CA GLU A 35 -9.29 5.42 -11.24
C GLU A 35 -8.27 4.62 -10.44
N SER A 36 -7.47 3.80 -11.14
CA SER A 36 -6.34 3.08 -10.57
C SER A 36 -5.16 4.01 -10.29
N ILE A 37 -4.38 3.68 -9.26
CA ILE A 37 -3.10 4.32 -8.95
C ILE A 37 -1.94 3.34 -9.15
N PRO A 38 -0.71 3.81 -9.42
CA PRO A 38 0.47 2.95 -9.49
C PRO A 38 0.70 2.18 -8.19
N LYS A 39 1.15 0.93 -8.30
CA LYS A 39 1.36 0.02 -7.16
C LYS A 39 2.33 0.58 -6.12
N GLU A 40 3.35 1.31 -6.56
CA GLU A 40 4.36 1.94 -5.72
C GLU A 40 3.77 3.09 -4.90
N ALA A 41 2.90 3.90 -5.51
CA ALA A 41 2.21 4.98 -4.82
C ALA A 41 1.22 4.40 -3.80
N ALA A 42 0.47 3.35 -4.16
CA ALA A 42 -0.43 2.68 -3.24
C ALA A 42 0.30 2.11 -2.02
N PHE A 43 1.40 1.38 -2.25
CA PHE A 43 2.22 0.80 -1.20
C PHE A 43 2.78 1.87 -0.26
N GLN A 44 3.37 2.94 -0.81
CA GLN A 44 3.95 4.00 0.00
C GLN A 44 2.90 4.67 0.89
N ILE A 45 1.75 5.04 0.32
CA ILE A 45 0.70 5.75 1.05
C ILE A 45 0.17 4.88 2.22
N ILE A 46 -0.08 3.59 1.98
CA ILE A 46 -0.53 2.66 3.02
C ILE A 46 0.56 2.49 4.08
N ASN A 47 1.81 2.27 3.67
CA ASN A 47 2.93 2.10 4.57
C ASN A 47 3.15 3.34 5.46
N ASP A 48 2.97 4.55 4.92
CA ASP A 48 3.07 5.80 5.67
C ASP A 48 1.93 5.96 6.69
N GLU A 49 0.70 5.54 6.37
CA GLU A 49 -0.41 5.53 7.35
C GLU A 49 -0.16 4.51 8.47
N LEU A 50 0.42 3.33 8.14
CA LEU A 50 0.80 2.33 9.15
C LEU A 50 1.92 2.79 10.09
N MET A 51 2.76 3.76 9.70
CA MET A 51 3.76 4.32 10.62
C MET A 51 3.15 5.10 11.79
N LEU A 52 1.87 5.46 11.69
CA LEU A 52 1.13 6.06 12.81
C LEU A 52 0.74 5.02 13.87
N ASP A 53 0.79 3.72 13.54
CA ASP A 53 0.58 2.66 14.53
C ASP A 53 1.78 2.58 15.49
N GLY A 54 1.47 2.31 16.76
CA GLY A 54 2.49 2.13 17.79
C GLY A 54 3.36 0.90 17.50
N ASN A 55 4.64 0.96 17.84
CA ASN A 55 5.56 -0.17 17.69
C ASN A 55 5.06 -1.38 18.53
N PRO A 56 4.70 -2.51 17.92
CA PRO A 56 4.17 -3.67 18.64
C PRO A 56 5.09 -4.17 19.75
N ARG A 57 6.41 -4.06 19.60
CA ARG A 57 7.38 -4.51 20.62
C ARG A 57 7.37 -3.67 21.89
N LEU A 58 6.84 -2.44 21.82
CA LEU A 58 6.67 -1.55 22.97
C LEU A 58 5.27 -1.66 23.59
N ASN A 59 4.40 -2.49 23.02
CA ASN A 59 3.06 -2.72 23.54
C ASN A 59 3.09 -3.77 24.66
N LEU A 60 3.09 -3.31 25.91
CA LEU A 60 3.06 -4.18 27.10
C LEU A 60 1.64 -4.55 27.56
N ALA A 61 0.60 -4.05 26.89
CA ALA A 61 -0.79 -4.32 27.26
C ALA A 61 -1.32 -5.61 26.64
N SER A 62 -0.69 -6.09 25.56
CA SER A 62 -1.11 -7.30 24.85
C SER A 62 -0.41 -8.55 25.40
N PHE A 63 -1.14 -9.67 25.39
CA PHE A 63 -0.60 -11.00 25.66
C PHE A 63 -0.14 -11.72 24.38
N VAL A 64 -0.32 -11.11 23.21
CA VAL A 64 0.01 -11.70 21.90
C VAL A 64 1.51 -11.56 21.59
N THR A 65 2.08 -12.57 20.95
CA THR A 65 3.47 -12.57 20.48
C THR A 65 3.73 -11.48 19.43
N THR A 66 4.71 -10.62 19.65
CA THR A 66 5.07 -9.50 18.76
C THR A 66 6.41 -9.69 18.03
N TRP A 67 7.02 -10.87 18.15
CA TRP A 67 8.29 -11.21 17.50
C TRP A 67 8.37 -12.71 17.20
N MET A 68 8.89 -13.06 16.03
CA MET A 68 9.12 -14.43 15.58
C MET A 68 10.47 -14.52 14.87
N GLU A 69 11.02 -15.72 14.75
CA GLU A 69 12.25 -15.98 14.01
C GLU A 69 12.04 -15.85 12.48
N PRO A 70 13.06 -15.41 11.71
CA PRO A 70 12.96 -15.27 10.25
C PRO A 70 12.57 -16.56 9.51
N GLU A 71 12.89 -17.72 10.08
CA GLU A 71 12.49 -19.04 9.59
C GLU A 71 10.97 -19.21 9.65
N CYS A 72 10.33 -18.70 10.69
CA CYS A 72 8.88 -18.75 10.83
C CYS A 72 8.19 -17.80 9.85
N ASP A 73 8.74 -16.60 9.63
CA ASP A 73 8.23 -15.66 8.62
C ASP A 73 8.21 -16.30 7.22
N LYS A 74 9.26 -17.05 6.86
CA LYS A 74 9.31 -17.79 5.58
C LYS A 74 8.21 -18.84 5.47
N LEU A 75 7.92 -19.56 6.56
CA LEU A 75 6.83 -20.55 6.57
C LEU A 75 5.47 -19.87 6.40
N ILE A 76 5.22 -18.77 7.12
CA ILE A 76 3.98 -17.99 7.02
C ILE A 76 3.81 -17.45 5.59
N MET A 77 4.84 -16.83 5.03
CA MET A 77 4.83 -16.30 3.65
C MET A 77 4.72 -17.39 2.57
N SER A 78 5.04 -18.65 2.89
CA SER A 78 4.84 -19.79 1.99
C SER A 78 3.45 -20.42 2.12
N ALA A 79 2.73 -20.14 3.21
CA ALA A 79 1.44 -20.74 3.56
C ALA A 79 0.25 -19.77 3.48
N ILE A 80 0.48 -18.48 3.21
CA ILE A 80 -0.54 -17.43 3.05
C ILE A 80 -1.71 -17.83 2.12
N ASN A 81 -1.46 -18.63 1.10
CA ASN A 81 -2.48 -19.06 0.13
C ASN A 81 -2.94 -20.52 0.30
N LYS A 82 -2.54 -21.20 1.38
CA LYS A 82 -3.03 -22.55 1.69
C LYS A 82 -4.42 -22.48 2.33
N GLN A 83 -5.38 -23.17 1.73
CA GLN A 83 -6.71 -23.48 2.31
C GLN A 83 -6.68 -24.82 3.02
#